data_AF-A0A126NS43-F1
#
_entry.id   AF-A0A126NS43-F1
#
_cell.length_a   1.000
_cell.length_b   1.000
_cell.length_c   1.000
_cell.angle_alpha   90.00
_cell.angle_beta   90.00
_cell.angle_gamma   90.00
#
_symmetry.space_group_name_H-M   'P 1'
#
loop_
_entity.id
_entity.type
_entity.pdbx_description
1 polymer ?
#
loop_
_entity_poly.entity_id
_entity_poly.type
_entity_poly.pdbx_seq_one_letter_code
_entity_poly.pdbx_strand_id
1 'polypeptide(L)'
;MGQPRIMSNSNPDVNALGVVALELAGGEQPGKAALGSEQAGELVALIGRDLTKLVPQVSELDLVFAAAHFDPAEVLRPGLPIHRRLEELQMRAPGRNHGARLLAFGADANGEIPLPLQADPALSGGALRLLPFVLAGGEAAVRSDVRDALEEVLLANGMAQPDTALLAQNSFAAQIEHARYFTVNDLAAMMAMQYDNQGLADLWPLLETAMFAPNEEQWLDMPPEPLLRYVGGEVRMALFDPAGWCAHYAQDKSDCERLQRVYEQYMMRQRQMAAVLEAHGIDVLYVHVNAGQDAKALLAH
;
A
#
# COMPACT_ATOMS: atom_id res chain seq x y z
N MET A 1 14.93 -9.27 -21.70
CA MET A 1 14.91 -10.29 -20.63
C MET A 1 15.94 -9.86 -19.58
N GLY A 2 15.60 -8.85 -18.78
CA GLY A 2 16.41 -8.40 -17.65
C GLY A 2 15.87 -9.08 -16.40
N GLN A 3 16.72 -9.78 -15.67
CA GLN A 3 16.35 -10.34 -14.37
C GLN A 3 16.00 -9.19 -13.40
N PRO A 4 14.96 -9.33 -12.58
CA PRO A 4 14.71 -8.37 -11.51
C PRO A 4 15.89 -8.42 -10.53
N ARG A 5 16.54 -7.26 -10.33
CA ARG A 5 17.52 -7.08 -9.27
C ARG A 5 16.75 -7.17 -7.96
N ILE A 6 16.94 -8.26 -7.21
CA ILE A 6 16.50 -8.37 -5.83
C ILE A 6 17.22 -7.25 -5.06
N MET A 7 16.50 -6.18 -4.71
CA MET A 7 17.01 -5.13 -3.85
C MET A 7 17.12 -5.68 -2.43
N SER A 8 18.23 -6.35 -2.14
CA SER A 8 18.61 -6.69 -0.77
C SER A 8 19.00 -5.40 -0.04
N ASN A 9 18.03 -4.77 0.62
CA ASN A 9 18.30 -3.72 1.59
C ASN A 9 18.50 -4.41 2.95
N SER A 10 19.70 -4.96 3.15
CA SER A 10 20.10 -5.75 4.31
C SER A 10 20.42 -4.87 5.52
N ASN A 11 19.45 -4.09 6.00
CA ASN A 11 19.54 -3.52 7.34
C ASN A 11 18.92 -4.53 8.33
N PRO A 12 19.72 -5.18 9.19
CA PRO A 12 19.23 -6.17 10.15
C PRO A 12 18.37 -5.56 11.26
N ASP A 13 18.37 -4.23 11.41
CA ASP A 13 17.53 -3.53 12.38
C ASP A 13 16.09 -3.27 11.89
N VAL A 14 15.77 -3.65 10.65
CA VAL A 14 14.43 -3.47 10.08
C VAL A 14 13.50 -4.56 10.61
N ASN A 15 12.34 -4.15 11.12
CA ASN A 15 11.29 -5.09 11.55
C ASN A 15 10.68 -5.82 10.36
N ALA A 16 10.14 -7.02 10.59
CA ALA A 16 9.38 -7.71 9.55
C ALA A 16 7.97 -7.13 9.49
N LEU A 17 7.58 -6.64 8.31
CA LEU A 17 6.31 -5.95 8.07
C LEU A 17 5.40 -6.84 7.23
N GLY A 18 4.12 -6.92 7.61
CA GLY A 18 3.16 -7.70 6.84
C GLY A 18 1.74 -7.23 7.03
N VAL A 19 0.82 -7.94 6.37
CA VAL A 19 -0.62 -7.71 6.43
C VAL A 19 -1.36 -9.04 6.47
N VAL A 20 -2.53 -9.04 7.11
CA VAL A 20 -3.59 -10.02 6.82
C VAL A 20 -4.52 -9.41 5.79
N ALA A 21 -4.53 -9.95 4.58
CA ALA A 21 -5.42 -9.58 3.51
C ALA A 21 -6.73 -10.39 3.61
N LEU A 22 -7.85 -9.67 3.66
CA LEU A 22 -9.21 -10.18 3.70
C LEU A 22 -9.91 -9.80 2.39
N GLU A 23 -10.17 -10.78 1.55
CA GLU A 23 -10.97 -10.62 0.34
C GLU A 23 -12.45 -10.84 0.69
N LEU A 24 -13.26 -9.80 0.48
CA LEU A 24 -14.66 -9.76 0.85
C LEU A 24 -15.55 -10.26 -0.30
N ALA A 25 -16.63 -10.95 0.06
CA ALA A 25 -17.60 -11.42 -0.91
C ALA A 25 -18.41 -10.26 -1.51
N GLY A 26 -18.68 -10.33 -2.82
CA GLY A 26 -19.79 -9.60 -3.44
C GLY A 26 -19.78 -8.06 -3.32
N GLY A 27 -18.62 -7.43 -3.10
CA GLY A 27 -18.53 -5.98 -2.90
C GLY A 27 -19.12 -5.48 -1.57
N GLU A 28 -19.28 -6.38 -0.59
CA GLU A 28 -19.65 -6.01 0.77
C GLU A 28 -18.56 -5.14 1.43
N GLN A 29 -18.98 -4.36 2.42
CA GLN A 29 -18.08 -3.62 3.30
C GLN A 29 -18.15 -4.21 4.71
N PRO A 30 -17.05 -4.19 5.48
CA PRO A 30 -17.10 -4.64 6.85
C PRO A 30 -18.04 -3.78 7.69
N GLY A 31 -18.83 -4.40 8.56
CA GLY A 31 -19.74 -3.70 9.47
C GLY A 31 -19.03 -2.88 10.57
N LYS A 32 -17.72 -3.09 10.77
CA LYS A 32 -16.90 -2.32 11.72
C LYS A 32 -15.56 -1.92 11.13
N ALA A 33 -15.18 -0.64 11.28
CA ALA A 33 -13.88 -0.13 10.85
C ALA A 33 -12.70 -0.67 11.67
N ALA A 34 -12.93 -0.93 12.96
CA ALA A 34 -11.94 -1.49 13.88
C ALA A 34 -12.62 -2.35 14.96
N LEU A 35 -11.84 -3.23 15.57
CA LEU A 35 -12.25 -4.11 16.66
C LEU A 35 -11.99 -3.45 18.02
N GLY A 36 -12.81 -3.78 19.01
CA GLY A 36 -12.51 -3.45 20.41
C GLY A 36 -11.40 -4.34 20.98
N SER A 37 -10.85 -3.97 22.14
CA SER A 37 -9.65 -4.61 22.72
C SER A 37 -9.76 -6.12 22.94
N GLU A 38 -10.94 -6.62 23.33
CA GLU A 38 -11.17 -8.06 23.56
C GLU A 38 -11.06 -8.85 22.23
N GLN A 39 -11.86 -8.48 21.23
CA GLN A 39 -11.84 -9.11 19.90
C GLN A 39 -10.47 -8.97 19.22
N ALA A 40 -9.81 -7.83 19.42
CA ALA A 40 -8.46 -7.57 18.92
C ALA A 40 -7.43 -8.54 19.54
N GLY A 41 -7.53 -8.79 20.85
CA GLY A 41 -6.69 -9.73 21.59
C GLY A 41 -6.88 -11.19 21.15
N GLU A 42 -8.12 -11.61 20.93
CA GLU A 42 -8.42 -12.95 20.41
C GLU A 42 -7.85 -13.14 19.00
N LEU A 43 -8.05 -12.15 18.13
CA LEU A 43 -7.59 -12.24 16.74
C LEU A 43 -6.07 -12.24 16.63
N VAL A 44 -5.35 -11.37 17.36
CA VAL A 44 -3.88 -11.37 17.33
C VAL A 44 -3.28 -12.67 17.84
N ALA A 45 -3.94 -13.36 18.78
CA ALA A 45 -3.50 -14.67 19.26
C ALA A 45 -3.59 -15.74 18.17
N LEU A 46 -4.67 -15.75 17.38
CA LEU A 46 -4.81 -16.67 16.25
C LEU A 46 -3.82 -16.34 15.13
N ILE A 47 -3.62 -15.06 14.81
CA ILE A 47 -2.62 -14.62 13.83
C ILE A 47 -1.21 -15.04 14.27
N GLY A 48 -0.83 -14.80 15.52
CA GLY A 48 0.49 -15.18 16.03
C GLY A 48 0.72 -16.69 15.98
N ARG A 49 -0.32 -17.48 16.29
CA ARG A 49 -0.28 -18.94 16.15
C ARG A 49 -0.08 -19.37 14.70
N ASP A 50 -0.80 -18.76 13.76
CA ASP A 50 -0.71 -19.09 12.34
C ASP A 50 0.68 -18.76 11.79
N LEU A 51 1.18 -17.55 12.07
CA LEU A 51 2.51 -17.13 11.64
C LEU A 51 3.61 -18.02 12.25
N THR A 52 3.47 -18.42 13.53
CA THR A 52 4.42 -19.36 14.19
C THR A 52 4.40 -20.75 13.53
N LYS A 53 3.25 -21.22 13.04
CA LYS A 53 3.19 -22.49 12.28
C LYS A 53 3.93 -22.40 10.95
N LEU A 54 3.92 -21.23 10.31
CA LEU A 54 4.59 -20.99 9.03
C LEU A 54 6.10 -20.74 9.22
N VAL A 55 6.46 -19.91 10.21
CA VAL A 55 7.82 -19.53 10.55
C VAL A 55 7.97 -19.59 12.09
N PRO A 56 8.52 -20.68 12.66
CA PRO A 56 8.56 -20.91 14.12
C PRO A 56 9.20 -19.79 14.95
N GLN A 57 10.23 -19.13 14.40
CA GLN A 57 10.97 -18.05 15.05
C GLN A 57 10.12 -16.77 15.27
N VAL A 58 8.94 -16.66 14.65
CA VAL A 58 7.98 -15.59 14.94
C VAL A 58 7.62 -15.55 16.43
N SER A 59 7.60 -16.70 17.10
CA SER A 59 7.29 -16.80 18.54
C SER A 59 8.31 -16.12 19.46
N GLU A 60 9.48 -15.75 18.92
CA GLU A 60 10.55 -15.03 19.64
C GLU A 60 10.43 -13.51 19.53
N LEU A 61 9.50 -13.01 18.70
CA LEU A 61 9.31 -11.60 18.39
C LEU A 61 7.99 -11.07 18.95
N ASP A 62 7.93 -9.77 19.23
CA ASP A 62 6.65 -9.11 19.47
C ASP A 62 5.83 -9.10 18.18
N LEU A 63 4.58 -9.56 18.25
CA LEU A 63 3.59 -9.37 17.19
C LEU A 63 2.72 -8.15 17.55
N VAL A 64 2.83 -7.12 16.73
CA VAL A 64 2.13 -5.85 16.87
C VAL A 64 1.10 -5.74 15.75
N PHE A 65 -0.17 -5.57 16.08
CA PHE A 65 -1.28 -5.73 15.16
C PHE A 65 -2.22 -4.53 15.19
N ALA A 66 -2.55 -4.00 14.01
CA ALA A 66 -3.65 -3.07 13.84
C ALA A 66 -4.95 -3.86 13.68
N ALA A 67 -5.81 -3.82 14.69
CA ALA A 67 -7.14 -4.41 14.66
C ALA A 67 -8.15 -3.48 13.97
N ALA A 68 -7.74 -2.90 12.84
CA ALA A 68 -8.50 -2.01 11.97
C ALA A 68 -8.21 -2.36 10.52
N HIS A 69 -9.14 -2.08 9.62
CA HIS A 69 -9.02 -2.49 8.22
C HIS A 69 -8.73 -1.34 7.26
N PHE A 70 -7.79 -1.50 6.35
CA PHE A 70 -7.33 -0.44 5.44
C PHE A 70 -7.42 -0.86 3.98
N ASP A 71 -7.53 0.12 3.08
CA ASP A 71 -7.36 -0.12 1.65
C ASP A 71 -5.89 -0.42 1.33
N PRO A 72 -5.59 -1.26 0.32
CA PRO A 72 -4.23 -1.47 -0.14
C PRO A 72 -3.42 -0.21 -0.43
N ALA A 73 -4.04 0.82 -1.02
CA ALA A 73 -3.36 2.09 -1.30
C ALA A 73 -2.98 2.84 -0.01
N GLU A 74 -3.78 2.72 1.06
CA GLU A 74 -3.47 3.32 2.36
C GLU A 74 -2.27 2.65 3.05
N VAL A 75 -2.20 1.33 2.96
CA VAL A 75 -1.12 0.56 3.57
C VAL A 75 0.21 0.78 2.85
N LEU A 76 0.14 0.95 1.53
CA LEU A 76 1.29 1.17 0.66
C LEU A 76 1.70 2.64 0.52
N ARG A 77 1.12 3.57 1.30
CA ARG A 77 1.55 4.99 1.25
C ARG A 77 3.05 5.12 1.55
N PRO A 78 3.77 6.04 0.88
CA PRO A 78 5.19 6.27 1.09
C PRO A 78 5.58 6.35 2.57
N GLY A 79 6.64 5.63 2.94
CA GLY A 79 7.11 5.55 4.32
C GLY A 79 6.31 4.63 5.25
N LEU A 80 5.30 3.90 4.73
CA LEU A 80 4.51 2.89 5.44
C LEU A 80 3.97 3.40 6.79
N PRO A 81 3.16 4.48 6.79
CA PRO A 81 2.79 5.21 8.00
C PRO A 81 2.05 4.36 9.04
N ILE A 82 1.27 3.37 8.60
CA ILE A 82 0.55 2.47 9.50
C ILE A 82 1.52 1.53 10.23
N HIS A 83 2.44 0.89 9.50
CA HIS A 83 3.46 0.03 10.10
C HIS A 83 4.39 0.82 11.03
N ARG A 84 4.85 2.00 10.62
CA ARG A 84 5.64 2.89 11.50
C ARG A 84 4.89 3.23 12.78
N ARG A 85 3.58 3.47 12.70
CA ARG A 85 2.79 3.73 13.90
C ARG A 85 2.78 2.52 14.84
N LEU A 86 2.65 1.31 14.31
CA LEU A 86 2.72 0.08 15.11
C LEU A 86 4.09 -0.06 15.78
N GLU A 87 5.18 0.23 15.09
CA GLU A 87 6.53 0.25 15.68
C GLU A 87 6.62 1.25 16.86
N GLU A 88 6.12 2.48 16.69
CA GLU A 88 6.09 3.47 17.76
C GLU A 88 5.28 3.02 18.97
N LEU A 89 4.14 2.36 18.74
CA LEU A 89 3.26 1.85 19.79
C LEU A 89 3.91 0.67 20.53
N GLN A 90 4.57 -0.24 19.81
CA GLN A 90 5.37 -1.31 20.40
C GLN A 90 6.44 -0.76 21.34
N MET A 91 7.04 0.38 20.97
CA MET A 91 8.09 0.98 21.78
C MET A 91 7.61 1.54 23.11
N ARG A 92 6.35 1.95 23.16
CA ARG A 92 5.71 2.53 24.35
C ARG A 92 4.94 1.49 25.16
N ALA A 93 4.66 0.32 24.58
CA ALA A 93 3.90 -0.73 25.24
C ALA A 93 4.66 -1.30 26.46
N PRO A 94 3.97 -1.56 27.59
CA PRO A 94 4.58 -2.12 28.78
C PRO A 94 5.04 -3.58 28.57
N GLY A 95 5.84 -4.09 29.50
CA GLY A 95 6.17 -5.52 29.54
C GLY A 95 7.36 -5.96 28.68
N ARG A 96 8.15 -5.05 28.12
CA ARG A 96 9.32 -5.34 27.24
C ARG A 96 10.34 -6.34 27.79
N ASN A 97 10.43 -6.50 29.11
CA ASN A 97 11.39 -7.41 29.76
C ASN A 97 10.79 -8.79 30.11
N HIS A 98 9.59 -9.12 29.63
CA HIS A 98 8.89 -10.38 29.95
C HIS A 98 8.79 -11.33 28.75
N GLY A 99 9.67 -11.19 27.76
CA GLY A 99 9.68 -11.99 26.54
C GLY A 99 8.82 -11.41 25.42
N ALA A 100 8.58 -12.21 24.38
CA ALA A 100 7.76 -11.86 23.21
C ALA A 100 6.30 -11.58 23.60
N ARG A 101 5.72 -10.54 23.00
CA ARG A 101 4.38 -10.02 23.33
C ARG A 101 3.45 -10.06 22.13
N LEU A 102 2.16 -10.25 22.41
CA LEU A 102 1.09 -10.00 21.46
C LEU A 102 0.45 -8.65 21.80
N LEU A 103 0.54 -7.69 20.90
CA LEU A 103 0.04 -6.33 21.07
C LEU A 103 -0.99 -6.04 19.97
N ALA A 104 -2.23 -5.82 20.34
CA ALA A 104 -3.29 -5.46 19.40
C ALA A 104 -3.83 -4.05 19.70
N PHE A 105 -3.91 -3.23 18.66
CA PHE A 105 -4.40 -1.86 18.74
C PHE A 105 -5.65 -1.72 17.89
N GLY A 106 -6.78 -1.48 18.54
CA GLY A 106 -8.07 -1.27 17.90
C GLY A 106 -8.77 -0.05 18.46
N ALA A 107 -10.09 -0.02 18.37
CA ALA A 107 -10.91 1.01 18.97
C ALA A 107 -10.86 0.92 20.51
N ASP A 108 -10.91 2.08 21.17
CA ASP A 108 -11.03 2.16 22.61
C ASP A 108 -12.47 1.83 23.09
N ALA A 109 -12.72 1.98 24.40
CA ALA A 109 -14.04 1.71 24.99
C ALA A 109 -15.16 2.62 24.46
N ASN A 110 -14.82 3.78 23.90
CA ASN A 110 -15.76 4.73 23.29
C ASN A 110 -15.91 4.51 21.78
N GLY A 111 -15.15 3.58 21.19
CA GLY A 111 -15.10 3.35 19.76
C GLY A 111 -14.12 4.26 19.01
N GLU A 112 -13.30 5.04 19.72
CA GLU A 112 -12.31 5.93 19.12
C GLU A 112 -11.09 5.14 18.63
N ILE A 113 -10.68 5.39 17.40
CA ILE A 113 -9.53 4.75 16.76
C ILE A 113 -8.38 5.77 16.72
N PRO A 114 -7.20 5.48 17.30
CA PRO A 114 -6.08 6.42 17.26
C PRO A 114 -5.59 6.67 15.84
N LEU A 115 -5.36 7.93 15.46
CA LEU A 115 -4.68 8.24 14.19
C LEU A 115 -3.22 7.73 14.19
N PRO A 116 -2.66 7.33 13.03
CA PRO A 116 -3.29 7.13 11.72
C PRO A 116 -3.94 5.74 11.53
N LEU A 117 -4.31 5.02 12.59
CA LEU A 117 -4.95 3.70 12.47
C LEU A 117 -6.44 3.77 12.09
N GLN A 118 -6.94 4.96 11.76
CA GLN A 118 -8.26 5.15 11.21
C GLN A 118 -8.16 5.12 9.68
N ALA A 119 -8.94 4.24 9.05
CA ALA A 119 -9.00 4.16 7.60
C ALA A 119 -9.61 5.43 7.00
N ASP A 120 -9.11 5.79 5.82
CA ASP A 120 -9.59 6.87 4.99
C ASP A 120 -11.02 6.57 4.50
N PRO A 121 -12.02 7.39 4.87
CA PRO A 121 -13.40 7.17 4.45
C PRO A 121 -13.56 7.14 2.92
N ALA A 122 -12.69 7.83 2.18
CA ALA A 122 -12.72 7.85 0.71
C ALA A 122 -12.29 6.52 0.08
N LEU A 123 -11.60 5.65 0.85
CA LEU A 123 -11.06 4.37 0.40
C LEU A 123 -11.75 3.17 1.08
N SER A 124 -12.98 3.35 1.56
CA SER A 124 -13.75 2.29 2.23
C SER A 124 -14.33 1.22 1.29
N GLY A 125 -14.34 1.46 -0.03
CA GLY A 125 -15.13 0.67 -0.99
C GLY A 125 -14.47 -0.57 -1.61
N GLY A 126 -13.18 -0.82 -1.36
CA GLY A 126 -12.47 -1.95 -1.96
C GLY A 126 -12.86 -3.32 -1.37
N ALA A 127 -12.98 -4.33 -2.23
CA ALA A 127 -13.25 -5.71 -1.82
C ALA A 127 -12.08 -6.36 -1.06
N LEU A 128 -10.86 -5.84 -1.22
CA LEU A 128 -9.70 -6.29 -0.47
C LEU A 128 -9.45 -5.34 0.71
N ARG A 129 -9.47 -5.88 1.92
CA ARG A 129 -9.17 -5.14 3.15
C ARG A 129 -7.94 -5.71 3.83
N LEU A 130 -7.07 -4.84 4.34
CA LEU A 130 -5.81 -5.23 4.94
C LEU A 130 -5.81 -4.94 6.44
N LEU A 131 -5.26 -5.88 7.22
CA LEU A 131 -5.00 -5.75 8.65
C LEU A 131 -3.49 -5.78 8.89
N PRO A 132 -2.82 -4.61 9.02
CA PRO A 132 -1.37 -4.53 9.15
C PRO A 132 -0.83 -5.15 10.44
N PHE A 133 0.34 -5.78 10.35
CA PHE A 133 1.10 -6.23 11.50
C PHE A 133 2.60 -5.96 11.35
N VAL A 134 3.29 -5.93 12.49
CA VAL A 134 4.75 -5.79 12.60
C VAL A 134 5.27 -6.86 13.54
N LEU A 135 6.36 -7.52 13.14
CA LEU A 135 7.16 -8.38 14.01
C LEU A 135 8.43 -7.65 14.41
N ALA A 136 8.53 -7.33 15.71
CA ALA A 136 9.55 -6.42 16.25
C ALA A 136 10.18 -6.95 17.54
N GLY A 137 11.18 -6.22 18.06
CA GLY A 137 11.90 -6.65 19.26
C GLY A 137 12.81 -7.85 19.00
N GLY A 138 13.15 -8.61 20.03
CA GLY A 138 14.07 -9.75 19.91
C GLY A 138 15.46 -9.38 19.39
N GLU A 139 16.25 -10.40 19.07
CA GLU A 139 17.58 -10.24 18.49
C GLU A 139 17.49 -9.85 17.00
N ALA A 140 18.38 -8.96 16.54
CA ALA A 140 18.37 -8.47 15.17
C ALA A 140 18.57 -9.60 14.13
N ALA A 141 19.38 -10.61 14.46
CA ALA A 141 19.57 -11.79 13.60
C ALA A 141 18.26 -12.57 13.42
N VAL A 142 17.55 -12.85 14.51
CA VAL A 142 16.24 -13.54 14.48
C VAL A 142 15.23 -12.75 13.66
N ARG A 143 15.16 -11.42 13.83
CA ARG A 143 14.28 -10.58 12.99
C ARG A 143 14.61 -10.66 11.51
N SER A 144 15.90 -10.62 11.15
CA SER A 144 16.32 -10.75 9.75
C SER A 144 15.94 -12.10 9.17
N ASP A 145 16.19 -13.19 9.89
CA ASP A 145 15.86 -14.55 9.45
C ASP A 145 14.35 -14.73 9.28
N VAL A 146 13.55 -14.19 10.20
CA VAL A 146 12.09 -14.21 10.11
C VAL A 146 11.60 -13.44 8.88
N ARG A 147 12.14 -12.25 8.63
CA ARG A 147 11.76 -11.45 7.44
C ARG A 147 12.00 -12.24 6.16
N ASP A 148 13.20 -12.79 6.01
CA ASP A 148 13.60 -13.50 4.80
C ASP A 148 12.77 -14.79 4.64
N ALA A 149 12.47 -15.49 5.73
CA ALA A 149 11.58 -16.67 5.72
C ALA A 149 10.12 -16.32 5.36
N LEU A 150 9.59 -15.19 5.80
CA LEU A 150 8.23 -14.76 5.44
C LEU A 150 8.12 -14.46 3.94
N GLU A 151 9.11 -13.78 3.35
CA GLU A 151 9.14 -13.51 1.91
C GLU A 151 9.17 -14.80 1.08
N GLU A 152 9.79 -15.87 1.58
CA GLU A 152 9.81 -17.17 0.90
C GLU A 152 8.48 -17.95 1.06
N VAL A 153 7.89 -17.91 2.26
CA VAL A 153 6.80 -18.82 2.63
C VAL A 153 5.41 -18.26 2.31
N LEU A 154 5.18 -16.96 2.54
CA LEU A 154 3.82 -16.40 2.56
C LEU A 154 3.14 -16.41 1.19
N LEU A 155 3.88 -16.17 0.10
CA LEU A 155 3.30 -16.17 -1.24
C LEU A 155 2.63 -17.52 -1.58
N ALA A 156 3.27 -18.63 -1.23
CA ALA A 156 2.74 -19.98 -1.51
C ALA A 156 1.81 -20.49 -0.41
N ASN A 157 2.17 -20.31 0.87
CA ASN A 157 1.53 -20.98 2.01
C ASN A 157 0.81 -20.03 2.97
N GLY A 158 0.70 -18.75 2.65
CA GLY A 158 0.16 -17.72 3.53
C GLY A 158 -1.35 -17.77 3.76
N MET A 159 -2.08 -18.85 3.46
CA MET A 159 -3.51 -18.92 3.82
C MET A 159 -3.69 -18.88 5.34
N ALA A 160 -4.56 -18.00 5.82
CA ALA A 160 -4.95 -17.99 7.22
C ALA A 160 -5.65 -19.30 7.58
N GLN A 161 -5.49 -19.75 8.84
CA GLN A 161 -6.20 -20.94 9.29
C GLN A 161 -7.71 -20.68 9.32
N PRO A 162 -8.56 -21.71 9.14
CA PRO A 162 -10.01 -21.53 9.01
C PRO A 162 -10.66 -20.82 10.21
N ASP A 163 -10.18 -21.07 11.42
CA ASP A 163 -10.67 -20.42 12.63
C ASP A 163 -10.23 -18.96 12.75
N THR A 164 -9.02 -18.63 12.28
CA THR A 164 -8.57 -17.22 12.16
C THR A 164 -9.46 -16.45 11.19
N ALA A 165 -9.73 -17.02 10.01
CA ALA A 165 -10.59 -16.42 9.00
C ALA A 165 -12.03 -16.24 9.53
N LEU A 166 -12.57 -17.26 10.20
CA LEU A 166 -13.91 -17.22 10.79
C LEU A 166 -14.02 -16.17 11.90
N LEU A 167 -13.00 -16.07 12.78
CA LEU A 167 -12.99 -15.05 13.82
C LEU A 167 -12.91 -13.64 13.23
N ALA A 168 -12.08 -13.42 12.21
CA ALA A 168 -12.01 -12.14 11.51
C ALA A 168 -13.36 -11.76 10.89
N GLN A 169 -13.99 -12.68 10.16
CA GLN A 169 -15.31 -12.51 9.56
C GLN A 169 -16.37 -12.09 10.60
N ASN A 170 -16.45 -12.84 11.70
CA ASN A 170 -17.43 -12.54 12.75
C ASN A 170 -17.12 -11.21 13.46
N SER A 171 -15.85 -10.91 13.69
CA SER A 171 -15.43 -9.73 14.45
C SER A 171 -15.68 -8.44 13.68
N PHE A 172 -15.33 -8.42 12.40
CA PHE A 172 -15.53 -7.30 11.48
C PHE A 172 -16.93 -7.24 10.88
N ALA A 173 -17.77 -8.25 11.10
CA ALA A 173 -19.10 -8.38 10.52
C ALA A 173 -19.04 -8.24 8.98
N ALA A 174 -18.21 -9.06 8.34
CA ALA A 174 -17.98 -9.05 6.90
C ALA A 174 -17.97 -10.49 6.36
N GLN A 175 -18.51 -10.73 5.16
CA GLN A 175 -18.34 -12.02 4.49
C GLN A 175 -16.96 -12.09 3.84
N ILE A 176 -16.12 -13.04 4.26
CA ILE A 176 -14.74 -13.20 3.78
C ILE A 176 -14.67 -14.44 2.90
N GLU A 177 -14.25 -14.27 1.65
CA GLU A 177 -13.99 -15.38 0.73
C GLU A 177 -12.60 -15.97 0.97
N HIS A 178 -11.59 -15.10 1.12
CA HIS A 178 -10.22 -15.51 1.35
C HIS A 178 -9.56 -14.64 2.43
N ALA A 179 -8.79 -15.28 3.31
CA ALA A 179 -7.93 -14.63 4.28
C ALA A 179 -6.49 -15.13 4.10
N ARG A 180 -5.55 -14.21 3.87
CA ARG A 180 -4.14 -14.52 3.55
C ARG A 180 -3.17 -13.58 4.25
N TYR A 181 -1.98 -14.07 4.56
CA TYR A 181 -0.86 -13.28 5.02
C TYR A 181 0.01 -12.89 3.81
N PHE A 182 0.46 -11.64 3.78
CA PHE A 182 1.39 -11.13 2.79
C PHE A 182 2.49 -10.33 3.47
N THR A 183 3.70 -10.35 2.90
CA THR A 183 4.70 -9.31 3.16
C THR A 183 4.26 -8.01 2.47
N VAL A 184 4.91 -6.89 2.81
CA VAL A 184 4.69 -5.63 2.08
C VAL A 184 5.10 -5.76 0.61
N ASN A 185 6.13 -6.55 0.31
CA ASN A 185 6.58 -6.81 -1.05
C ASN A 185 5.56 -7.64 -1.85
N ASP A 186 5.00 -8.69 -1.25
CA ASP A 186 3.91 -9.48 -1.85
C ASP A 186 2.70 -8.60 -2.18
N LEU A 187 2.31 -7.74 -1.23
CA LEU A 187 1.21 -6.79 -1.41
C LEU A 187 1.49 -5.81 -2.55
N ALA A 188 2.69 -5.25 -2.61
CA ALA A 188 3.10 -4.34 -3.68
C ALA A 188 3.08 -5.05 -5.05
N ALA A 189 3.62 -6.26 -5.14
CA ALA A 189 3.60 -7.05 -6.37
C ALA A 189 2.17 -7.35 -6.85
N MET A 190 1.27 -7.71 -5.93
CA MET A 190 -0.15 -7.92 -6.23
C MET A 190 -0.81 -6.62 -6.73
N MET A 191 -0.55 -5.49 -6.08
CA MET A 191 -1.07 -4.18 -6.51
C MET A 191 -0.57 -3.77 -7.89
N ALA A 192 0.71 -4.02 -8.19
CA ALA A 192 1.28 -3.80 -9.52
C ALA A 192 0.50 -4.57 -10.60
N MET A 193 0.22 -5.86 -10.36
CA MET A 193 -0.56 -6.69 -11.28
C MET A 193 -2.02 -6.22 -11.40
N GLN A 194 -2.63 -5.75 -10.31
CA GLN A 194 -3.98 -5.20 -10.34
C GLN A 194 -4.06 -3.91 -11.17
N TYR A 195 -3.08 -3.02 -11.04
CA TYR A 195 -3.01 -1.82 -11.86
C TYR A 195 -2.71 -2.12 -13.32
N ASP A 196 -1.88 -3.12 -13.61
CA ASP A 196 -1.66 -3.59 -14.98
C ASP A 196 -2.98 -4.02 -15.64
N ASN A 197 -3.75 -4.87 -14.96
CA ASN A 197 -5.07 -5.31 -15.44
C ASN A 197 -6.09 -4.15 -15.61
N GLN A 198 -5.86 -3.00 -15.00
CA GLN A 198 -6.68 -1.79 -15.12
C GLN A 198 -6.12 -0.75 -16.11
N GLY A 199 -5.05 -1.07 -16.85
CA GLY A 199 -4.41 -0.15 -17.79
C GLY A 199 -3.63 0.98 -17.11
N LEU A 200 -3.09 0.71 -15.91
CA LEU A 200 -2.32 1.63 -15.08
C LEU A 200 -0.90 1.13 -14.81
N ALA A 201 -0.42 0.12 -15.57
CA ALA A 201 0.94 -0.42 -15.46
C ALA A 201 2.01 0.68 -15.50
N ASP A 202 1.87 1.64 -16.42
CA ASP A 202 2.84 2.73 -16.62
C ASP A 202 2.96 3.69 -15.43
N LEU A 203 1.95 3.72 -14.54
CA LEU A 203 2.00 4.52 -13.30
C LEU A 203 2.77 3.81 -12.18
N TRP A 204 2.85 2.47 -12.20
CA TRP A 204 3.45 1.68 -11.13
C TRP A 204 4.89 2.11 -10.79
N PRO A 205 5.81 2.34 -11.75
CA PRO A 205 7.18 2.76 -11.43
C PRO A 205 7.25 4.02 -10.56
N LEU A 206 6.32 4.98 -10.72
CA LEU A 206 6.25 6.18 -9.89
C LEU A 206 5.83 5.84 -8.45
N LEU A 207 4.81 4.99 -8.28
CA LEU A 207 4.35 4.52 -6.98
C LEU A 207 5.45 3.72 -6.27
N GLU A 208 6.06 2.78 -6.97
CA GLU A 208 7.15 1.93 -6.47
C GLU A 208 8.36 2.75 -6.02
N THR A 209 8.76 3.74 -6.82
CA THR A 209 9.83 4.68 -6.45
C THR A 209 9.46 5.44 -5.20
N ALA A 210 8.23 5.97 -5.11
CA ALA A 210 7.77 6.70 -3.93
C ALA A 210 7.75 5.84 -2.65
N MET A 211 7.46 4.54 -2.78
CA MET A 211 7.43 3.60 -1.66
C MET A 211 8.82 3.19 -1.18
N PHE A 212 9.68 2.75 -2.10
CA PHE A 212 10.90 2.02 -1.78
C PHE A 212 12.20 2.79 -2.03
N ALA A 213 12.15 3.81 -2.89
CA ALA A 213 13.29 4.65 -3.24
C ALA A 213 12.89 6.14 -3.27
N PRO A 214 12.34 6.71 -2.17
CA PRO A 214 11.72 8.04 -2.19
C PRO A 214 12.70 9.20 -2.47
N ASN A 215 14.01 8.94 -2.43
CA ASN A 215 15.05 9.91 -2.76
C ASN A 215 15.46 9.85 -4.24
N GLU A 216 14.95 8.87 -5.00
CA GLU A 216 15.17 8.75 -6.43
C GLU A 216 14.11 9.52 -7.22
N GLU A 217 14.47 9.85 -8.45
CA GLU A 217 13.59 10.50 -9.40
C GLU A 217 13.00 9.48 -10.36
N GLN A 218 11.72 9.62 -10.71
CA GLN A 218 11.08 8.78 -11.71
C GLN A 218 10.21 9.61 -12.65
N TRP A 219 10.24 9.27 -13.94
CA TRP A 219 9.43 9.92 -14.97
C TRP A 219 8.41 8.93 -15.54
N LEU A 220 7.24 9.44 -15.89
CA LEU A 220 6.33 8.83 -16.87
C LEU A 220 6.28 9.77 -18.08
N ASP A 221 6.96 9.37 -19.14
CA ASP A 221 7.04 10.11 -20.41
C ASP A 221 6.80 9.16 -21.57
N MET A 222 5.57 8.67 -21.67
CA MET A 222 5.16 7.70 -22.68
C MET A 222 3.80 8.09 -23.23
N PRO A 223 3.68 8.52 -24.51
CA PRO A 223 2.38 8.75 -25.13
C PRO A 223 1.54 7.46 -25.14
N PRO A 224 0.22 7.53 -24.89
CA PRO A 224 -0.61 8.73 -24.73
C PRO A 224 -0.74 9.23 -23.28
N GLU A 225 0.09 8.75 -22.35
CA GLU A 225 -0.01 9.07 -20.93
C GLU A 225 0.41 10.50 -20.61
N PRO A 226 -0.18 11.11 -19.57
CA PRO A 226 0.27 12.42 -19.11
C PRO A 226 1.72 12.37 -18.68
N LEU A 227 2.44 13.43 -19.00
CA LEU A 227 3.83 13.60 -18.57
C LEU A 227 3.85 13.84 -17.06
N LEU A 228 4.45 12.91 -16.32
CA LEU A 228 4.61 12.97 -14.86
C LEU A 228 6.08 12.89 -14.47
N ARG A 229 6.39 13.50 -13.33
CA ARG A 229 7.69 13.39 -12.67
C ARG A 229 7.50 13.25 -11.16
N TYR A 230 7.97 12.16 -10.58
CA TYR A 230 8.15 12.02 -9.14
C TYR A 230 9.51 12.58 -8.72
N VAL A 231 9.51 13.46 -7.73
CA VAL A 231 10.73 13.99 -7.11
C VAL A 231 10.40 14.55 -5.73
N GLY A 232 11.22 14.23 -4.73
CA GLY A 232 11.12 14.85 -3.39
C GLY A 232 9.80 14.58 -2.67
N GLY A 233 9.12 13.46 -2.95
CA GLY A 233 7.85 13.10 -2.32
C GLY A 233 6.59 13.62 -3.01
N GLU A 234 6.71 14.41 -4.08
CA GLU A 234 5.59 14.90 -4.88
C GLU A 234 5.65 14.39 -6.32
N VAL A 235 4.48 14.33 -6.98
CA VAL A 235 4.39 14.12 -8.43
C VAL A 235 4.00 15.42 -9.11
N ARG A 236 4.80 15.85 -10.07
CA ARG A 236 4.50 16.97 -10.96
C ARG A 236 3.87 16.46 -12.22
N MET A 237 2.67 16.96 -12.55
CA MET A 237 1.90 16.56 -13.72
C MET A 237 1.79 17.73 -14.69
N ALA A 238 2.21 17.52 -15.94
CA ALA A 238 2.08 18.53 -16.98
C ALA A 238 0.62 18.77 -17.35
N LEU A 239 0.15 20.01 -17.22
CA LEU A 239 -1.17 20.46 -17.63
C LEU A 239 -1.04 21.31 -18.90
N PHE A 240 -1.14 20.64 -20.05
CA PHE A 240 -1.06 21.29 -21.35
C PHE A 240 -2.33 22.09 -21.68
N ASP A 241 -2.16 23.24 -22.33
CA ASP A 241 -3.25 23.79 -23.15
C ASP A 241 -3.47 22.92 -24.42
N PRO A 242 -4.63 22.98 -25.10
CA PRO A 242 -4.87 22.14 -26.27
C PRO A 242 -3.84 22.30 -27.40
N ALA A 243 -3.30 23.50 -27.61
CA ALA A 243 -2.32 23.77 -28.66
C ALA A 243 -0.93 23.21 -28.30
N GLY A 244 -0.54 23.32 -27.02
CA GLY A 244 0.66 22.74 -26.43
C GLY A 244 0.62 21.22 -26.41
N TRP A 245 -0.53 20.63 -26.07
CA TRP A 245 -0.75 19.18 -26.12
C TRP A 245 -0.58 18.64 -27.54
N CYS A 246 -1.20 19.26 -28.54
CA CYS A 246 -1.04 18.85 -29.94
C CYS A 246 0.42 18.94 -30.40
N ALA A 247 1.13 19.99 -29.99
CA ALA A 247 2.55 20.19 -30.34
C ALA A 247 3.45 19.15 -29.65
N HIS A 248 3.22 18.86 -28.37
CA HIS A 248 4.02 17.93 -27.58
C HIS A 248 3.88 16.47 -28.07
N TYR A 249 2.65 16.03 -28.34
CA TYR A 249 2.37 14.66 -28.79
C TYR A 249 2.31 14.52 -30.33
N ALA A 250 2.78 15.53 -31.07
CA ALA A 250 2.82 15.54 -32.55
C ALA A 250 1.50 15.14 -33.23
N GLN A 251 0.35 15.59 -32.68
CA GLN A 251 -0.96 15.26 -33.21
C GLN A 251 -1.26 16.03 -34.49
N ASP A 252 -1.80 15.35 -35.51
CA ASP A 252 -2.23 16.00 -36.75
C ASP A 252 -3.45 16.91 -36.51
N LYS A 253 -3.28 18.20 -36.83
CA LYS A 253 -4.24 19.28 -36.64
C LYS A 253 -5.36 19.30 -37.69
N SER A 254 -5.30 18.43 -38.70
CA SER A 254 -6.24 18.43 -39.84
C SER A 254 -7.66 17.96 -39.49
N ASP A 255 -7.83 17.17 -38.43
CA ASP A 255 -9.10 16.58 -38.00
C ASP A 255 -9.48 17.02 -36.57
N CYS A 256 -10.18 18.15 -36.48
CA CYS A 256 -10.57 18.78 -35.22
C CYS A 256 -11.48 17.89 -34.35
N GLU A 257 -12.43 17.15 -34.93
CA GLU A 257 -13.36 16.29 -34.18
C GLU A 257 -12.66 15.07 -33.58
N ARG A 258 -11.66 14.51 -34.28
CA ARG A 258 -10.80 13.47 -33.73
C ARG A 258 -9.91 14.01 -32.62
N LEU A 259 -9.30 15.18 -32.80
CA LEU A 259 -8.42 15.80 -31.79
C LEU A 259 -9.15 16.10 -30.48
N GLN A 260 -10.37 16.63 -30.56
CA GLN A 260 -11.16 16.89 -29.36
C GLN A 260 -11.38 15.62 -28.54
N ARG A 261 -11.78 14.52 -29.21
CA ARG A 261 -12.01 13.22 -28.54
C ARG A 261 -10.74 12.66 -27.89
N VAL A 262 -9.60 12.73 -28.57
CA VAL A 262 -8.32 12.22 -28.03
C VAL A 262 -7.83 13.10 -26.87
N TYR A 263 -8.04 14.42 -26.93
CA TYR A 263 -7.74 15.33 -25.83
C TYR A 263 -8.63 15.07 -24.60
N GLU A 264 -9.93 14.83 -24.80
CA GLU A 264 -10.84 14.45 -23.72
C GLU A 264 -10.40 13.14 -23.03
N GLN A 265 -9.96 12.15 -23.80
CA GLN A 265 -9.39 10.91 -23.27
C GLN A 265 -8.10 11.17 -22.46
N TYR A 266 -7.23 12.04 -22.95
CA TYR A 266 -6.02 12.46 -22.22
C TYR A 266 -6.39 13.11 -20.86
N MET A 267 -7.37 14.01 -20.83
CA MET A 267 -7.83 14.63 -19.59
C MET A 267 -8.47 13.62 -18.63
N MET A 268 -9.13 12.58 -19.15
CA MET A 268 -9.63 11.47 -18.33
C MET A 268 -8.48 10.67 -17.72
N ARG A 269 -7.42 10.36 -18.49
CA ARG A 269 -6.20 9.69 -18.00
C ARG A 269 -5.52 10.50 -16.90
N GLN A 270 -5.39 11.82 -17.06
CA GLN A 270 -4.86 12.71 -16.02
C GLN A 270 -5.61 12.60 -14.70
N ARG A 271 -6.95 12.68 -14.73
CA ARG A 271 -7.78 12.54 -13.53
C ARG A 271 -7.67 11.15 -12.91
N GLN A 272 -7.61 10.10 -13.73
CA GLN A 272 -7.47 8.73 -13.26
C GLN A 272 -6.14 8.53 -12.52
N MET A 273 -5.02 8.96 -13.12
CA MET A 273 -3.71 8.82 -12.50
C MET A 273 -3.56 9.69 -11.25
N ALA A 274 -4.09 10.92 -11.27
CA ALA A 274 -4.09 11.80 -10.10
C ALA A 274 -4.84 11.15 -8.92
N ALA A 275 -6.03 10.59 -9.16
CA ALA A 275 -6.80 9.93 -8.12
C ALA A 275 -6.07 8.71 -7.52
N VAL A 276 -5.34 7.96 -8.33
CA VAL A 276 -4.51 6.83 -7.83
C VAL A 276 -3.35 7.35 -6.98
N LEU A 277 -2.64 8.38 -7.43
CA LEU A 277 -1.55 8.99 -6.67
C LEU A 277 -2.04 9.54 -5.32
N GLU A 278 -3.18 10.25 -5.32
CA GLU A 278 -3.82 10.78 -4.11
C GLU A 278 -4.24 9.66 -3.14
N ALA A 279 -4.76 8.54 -3.64
CA ALA A 279 -5.10 7.39 -2.80
C ALA A 279 -3.87 6.83 -2.07
N HIS A 280 -2.73 6.79 -2.76
CA HIS A 280 -1.41 6.45 -2.22
C HIS A 280 -0.77 7.59 -1.40
N GLY A 281 -1.48 8.68 -1.14
CA GLY A 281 -1.01 9.79 -0.32
C GLY A 281 0.16 10.55 -0.96
N ILE A 282 0.24 10.56 -2.29
CA ILE A 282 1.26 11.30 -3.05
C ILE A 282 0.62 12.57 -3.60
N ASP A 283 1.16 13.72 -3.21
CA ASP A 283 0.66 15.01 -3.67
C ASP A 283 0.92 15.21 -5.17
N VAL A 284 -0.07 15.75 -5.88
CA VAL A 284 0.02 16.05 -7.32
C VAL A 284 0.08 17.56 -7.53
N LEU A 285 1.22 18.04 -8.02
CA LEU A 285 1.40 19.42 -8.45
C LEU A 285 1.16 19.56 -9.96
N TYR A 286 0.13 20.31 -10.34
CA TYR A 286 -0.16 20.61 -11.74
C TYR A 286 0.71 21.75 -12.27
N VAL A 287 1.50 21.47 -13.30
CA VAL A 287 2.40 22.45 -13.95
C VAL A 287 1.84 22.85 -15.29
N HIS A 288 1.42 24.10 -15.44
CA HIS A 288 0.89 24.62 -16.70
C HIS A 288 1.97 24.66 -17.79
N VAL A 289 1.68 24.06 -18.95
CA VAL A 289 2.56 24.06 -20.12
C VAL A 289 1.85 24.72 -21.30
N ASN A 290 2.32 25.90 -21.68
CA ASN A 290 1.82 26.62 -22.85
C ASN A 290 2.53 26.16 -24.14
N ALA A 291 1.89 26.43 -25.28
CA ALA A 291 2.47 26.14 -26.59
C ALA A 291 3.90 26.74 -26.76
N GLY A 292 4.84 25.89 -27.20
CA GLY A 292 6.24 26.27 -27.44
C GLY A 292 7.15 26.20 -26.21
N GLN A 293 6.63 25.87 -25.02
CA GLN A 293 7.45 25.61 -23.83
C GLN A 293 7.94 24.15 -23.78
N ASP A 294 9.11 23.94 -23.20
CA ASP A 294 9.63 22.60 -22.91
C ASP A 294 9.01 22.07 -21.61
N ALA A 295 8.09 21.13 -21.74
CA ALA A 295 7.38 20.52 -20.62
C ALA A 295 8.33 19.84 -19.62
N LYS A 296 9.38 19.14 -20.10
CA LYS A 296 10.33 18.46 -19.22
C LYS A 296 11.14 19.45 -18.41
N ALA A 297 11.58 20.54 -19.04
CA ALA A 297 12.28 21.61 -18.33
C ALA A 297 11.38 22.28 -17.28
N LEU A 298 10.09 22.47 -17.56
CA LEU A 298 9.15 23.03 -16.58
C LEU A 298 8.92 22.10 -15.39
N LEU A 299 8.78 20.79 -15.61
CA LEU A 299 8.65 19.82 -14.53
C LEU A 299 9.96 19.64 -13.74
N ALA A 300 11.10 20.06 -14.30
CA ALA A 300 12.42 20.00 -13.67
C ALA A 300 12.58 20.97 -12.47
N HIS A 301 11.82 22.07 -12.46
CA HIS A 301 11.90 23.20 -11.51
C HIS A 301 10.72 23.24 -10.55
#